data_AF-A0A7M7JX61-F1
#
_entry.id   AF-A0A7M7JX61-F1
#
_cell.length_a   1.000
_cell.length_b   1.000
_cell.length_c   1.000
_cell.angle_alpha   90.00
_cell.angle_beta   90.00
_cell.angle_gamma   90.00
#
_symmetry.space_group_name_H-M   'P 1'
#
loop_
_entity.id
_entity.type
_entity.pdbx_description
1 polymer ?
#
loop_
_entity_poly.entity_id
_entity_poly.type
_entity_poly.pdbx_seq_one_letter_code
_entity_poly.pdbx_strand_id
1 'polypeptide(L)'
;MAATIRRSITSFREKLNQIQLKIVLPKKWRGGRIEKAVKYFEVVATDYKVAVKDGIVDAKAQPKKAAVYMGAALLTTSLIATNPTKLDFIAQTTAWSNEMAIISKSIRNHHSEEHLKSINGLLNQDRLERYNLIFCSLLVRSDYSPECQLYQAQCSFNEPTYFEIISERLVDIGFFGRWWGINWKMSDYDVNENEFLKGI
;
A
#
# COMPACT_ATOMS: atom_id res chain seq x y z
N MET A 1 20.45 -6.83 28.85
CA MET A 1 19.79 -6.13 27.72
C MET A 1 19.43 -4.67 28.03
N ALA A 2 18.73 -4.37 29.14
CA ALA A 2 18.34 -2.99 29.48
C ALA A 2 19.52 -2.00 29.68
N ALA A 3 20.63 -2.44 30.28
CA ALA A 3 21.81 -1.58 30.49
C ALA A 3 22.51 -1.18 29.18
N THR A 4 22.55 -2.08 28.20
CA THR A 4 23.13 -1.84 26.87
C THR A 4 22.29 -0.84 26.07
N ILE A 5 20.97 -0.98 26.13
CA ILE A 5 20.01 -0.06 25.50
C ILE A 5 20.15 1.34 26.14
N ARG A 6 20.27 1.41 27.46
CA ARG A 6 20.42 2.68 28.19
C ARG A 6 21.71 3.42 27.83
N ARG A 7 22.84 2.70 27.69
CA ARG A 7 24.12 3.25 27.20
C ARG A 7 24.05 3.74 25.75
N SER A 8 23.36 3.00 24.88
CA SER A 8 23.18 3.40 23.48
C SER A 8 22.39 4.71 23.36
N ILE A 9 21.31 4.85 24.15
CA ILE A 9 20.47 6.07 24.18
C ILE A 9 21.26 7.28 24.70
N THR A 10 22.08 7.13 25.74
CA THR A 10 22.91 8.23 26.27
C THR A 10 23.95 8.69 25.25
N SER A 11 24.60 7.75 24.55
CA SER A 11 25.60 8.10 23.53
C SER A 11 24.98 8.81 22.31
N PHE A 12 23.77 8.42 21.92
CA PHE A 12 23.03 9.07 20.82
C PHE A 12 22.59 10.49 21.19
N ARG A 13 22.19 10.73 22.45
CA ARG A 13 21.84 12.06 22.97
C ARG A 13 23.05 13.01 22.97
N GLU A 14 24.23 12.53 23.33
CA GLU A 14 25.47 13.32 23.28
C GLU A 14 25.83 13.67 21.84
N LYS A 15 25.72 12.73 20.90
CA LYS A 15 25.95 12.96 19.46
C LYS A 15 24.97 13.98 18.88
N LEU A 16 23.69 13.92 19.23
CA LEU A 16 22.69 14.91 18.80
C LEU A 16 22.98 16.32 19.35
N ASN A 17 23.47 16.43 20.59
CA ASN A 17 23.81 17.72 21.20
C ASN A 17 25.09 18.33 20.61
N GLN A 18 26.03 17.53 20.10
CA GLN A 18 27.25 18.00 19.45
C GLN A 18 27.04 18.57 18.04
N ILE A 19 25.90 18.30 17.39
CA ILE A 19 25.59 18.88 16.08
C ILE A 19 25.16 20.34 16.29
N GLN A 20 26.16 21.23 16.35
CA GLN A 20 25.98 22.67 16.19
C GLN A 20 26.17 23.01 14.71
N LEU A 21 25.07 23.28 14.01
CA LEU A 21 25.08 23.82 12.65
C LEU A 21 25.53 25.29 12.71
N LYS A 22 26.82 25.53 12.90
CA LYS A 22 27.40 26.87 12.82
C LYS A 22 27.84 27.11 11.39
N ILE A 23 26.93 27.61 10.55
CA ILE A 23 27.23 27.93 9.15
C ILE A 23 27.97 29.27 9.12
N VAL A 24 29.30 29.22 9.19
CA VAL A 24 30.13 30.44 9.13
C VAL A 24 30.31 30.85 7.66
N LEU A 25 29.61 31.91 7.25
CA LEU A 25 29.73 32.46 5.89
C LEU A 25 31.05 33.21 5.67
N PRO A 26 31.73 33.01 4.53
CA PRO A 26 32.92 33.77 4.16
C PRO A 26 32.60 35.25 3.91
N LYS A 27 33.50 36.14 4.36
CA LYS A 27 33.33 37.62 4.35
C LYS A 27 32.96 38.22 2.98
N LYS A 28 33.33 37.54 1.89
CA LYS A 28 33.03 37.86 0.48
C LYS A 28 31.53 38.01 0.15
N TRP A 29 30.66 37.32 0.90
CA TRP A 29 29.23 37.22 0.58
C TRP A 29 28.34 38.01 1.55
N ARG A 30 28.93 38.86 2.39
CA ARG A 30 28.20 39.71 3.36
C ARG A 30 27.48 40.86 2.66
N GLY A 31 26.20 41.04 2.97
CA GLY A 31 25.32 42.13 2.55
C GLY A 31 24.34 41.79 1.41
N GLY A 32 24.49 40.62 0.77
CA GLY A 32 23.71 40.25 -0.43
C GLY A 32 22.47 39.39 -0.18
N ARG A 33 21.71 39.10 -1.25
CA ARG A 33 20.56 38.16 -1.25
C ARG A 33 20.94 36.77 -0.74
N ILE A 34 22.21 36.36 -0.93
CA ILE A 34 22.74 35.07 -0.46
C ILE A 34 22.88 35.03 1.07
N GLU A 35 23.34 36.10 1.73
CA GLU A 35 23.41 36.12 3.19
C GLU A 35 22.00 36.04 3.81
N LYS A 36 21.02 36.72 3.21
CA LYS A 36 19.61 36.63 3.66
C LYS A 36 19.07 35.21 3.50
N ALA A 37 19.34 34.54 2.38
CA ALA A 37 18.93 33.16 2.15
C ALA A 37 19.57 32.20 3.16
N VAL A 38 20.86 32.36 3.45
CA VAL A 38 21.57 31.50 4.41
C VAL A 38 21.08 31.73 5.84
N LYS A 39 20.88 32.99 6.26
CA LYS A 39 20.26 33.30 7.55
C LYS A 39 18.85 32.71 7.65
N TYR A 40 18.08 32.77 6.57
CA TYR A 40 16.75 32.14 6.51
C TYR A 40 16.85 30.63 6.71
N PHE A 41 17.73 29.93 6.00
CA PHE A 41 17.94 28.49 6.20
C PHE A 41 18.50 28.14 7.58
N GLU A 42 19.33 28.99 8.18
CA GLU A 42 19.83 28.82 9.54
C GLU A 42 18.71 28.91 10.59
N VAL A 43 17.81 29.90 10.44
CA VAL A 43 16.61 30.03 11.29
C VAL A 43 15.71 28.81 11.11
N VAL A 44 15.39 28.43 9.87
CA VAL A 44 14.56 27.25 9.57
C VAL A 44 15.17 25.98 10.17
N ALA A 45 16.49 25.76 10.02
CA ALA A 45 17.17 24.61 10.61
C ALA A 45 17.11 24.62 12.14
N THR A 46 17.20 25.80 12.75
CA THR A 46 17.08 25.97 14.21
C THR A 46 15.67 25.64 14.68
N ASP A 47 14.64 26.12 13.98
CA ASP A 47 13.24 25.85 14.29
C ASP A 47 12.91 24.35 14.21
N TYR A 48 13.34 23.67 13.15
CA TYR A 48 13.17 22.21 13.05
C TYR A 48 13.93 21.45 14.15
N LYS A 49 15.11 21.91 14.56
CA LYS A 49 15.86 21.28 15.67
C LYS A 49 15.11 21.42 16.99
N VAL A 50 14.54 22.59 17.27
CA VAL A 50 13.70 22.83 18.44
C VAL A 50 12.45 21.95 18.38
N ALA A 51 11.75 21.92 17.24
CA ALA A 51 10.57 21.08 17.05
C ALA A 51 10.83 19.59 17.28
N VAL A 52 11.98 19.07 16.81
CA VAL A 52 12.37 17.68 17.06
C VAL A 52 12.65 17.44 18.55
N LYS A 53 13.34 18.37 19.22
CA LYS A 53 13.63 18.26 20.65
C LYS A 53 12.34 18.26 21.48
N ASP A 54 11.42 19.16 21.16
CA ASP A 54 10.13 19.26 21.83
C ASP A 54 9.28 18.02 21.54
N GLY A 55 9.27 17.51 20.30
CA GLY A 55 8.61 16.26 19.94
C GLY A 55 9.14 15.05 20.73
N ILE A 56 10.45 14.98 21.01
CA ILE A 56 11.02 13.91 21.86
C ILE A 56 10.57 14.07 23.32
N VAL A 57 10.49 15.30 23.83
CA VAL A 57 9.99 15.56 25.19
C VAL A 57 8.52 15.16 25.31
N ASP A 58 7.70 15.54 24.33
CA ASP A 58 6.28 15.22 24.27
C ASP A 58 6.03 13.72 24.12
N ALA A 59 6.83 13.04 23.30
CA ALA A 59 6.76 11.59 23.15
C ALA A 59 7.09 10.85 24.46
N LYS A 60 7.97 11.41 25.30
CA LYS A 60 8.26 10.86 26.63
C LYS A 60 7.16 11.18 27.65
N ALA A 61 6.53 12.34 27.54
CA ALA A 61 5.44 12.73 28.42
C ALA A 61 4.18 11.87 28.18
N GLN A 62 3.87 11.55 26.91
CA GLN A 62 2.67 10.78 26.55
C GLN A 62 3.02 9.61 25.60
N PRO A 63 3.65 8.52 26.11
CA PRO A 63 4.14 7.42 25.27
C PRO A 63 3.04 6.69 24.50
N LYS A 64 1.82 6.61 25.04
CA LYS A 64 0.68 5.97 24.36
C LYS A 64 0.28 6.71 23.09
N LYS A 65 0.14 8.04 23.15
CA LYS A 65 -0.23 8.84 21.97
C LYS A 65 0.89 8.83 20.94
N ALA A 66 2.15 8.97 21.38
CA ALA A 66 3.31 8.88 20.50
C ALA A 66 3.39 7.53 19.77
N ALA A 67 3.12 6.42 20.47
CA ALA A 67 3.09 5.09 19.86
C ALA A 67 1.98 4.97 18.79
N VAL A 68 0.80 5.52 19.04
CA VAL A 68 -0.30 5.53 18.05
C VAL A 68 0.07 6.32 16.80
N TYR A 69 0.58 7.56 16.96
CA TYR A 69 0.96 8.39 15.81
C TYR A 69 2.13 7.79 15.01
N MET A 70 3.17 7.31 15.69
CA MET A 70 4.30 6.65 15.03
C MET A 70 3.88 5.34 14.35
N GLY A 71 3.03 4.55 15.02
CA GLY A 71 2.48 3.33 14.44
C GLY A 71 1.65 3.60 13.19
N ALA A 72 0.78 4.61 13.23
CA ALA A 72 0.00 5.04 12.08
C ALA A 72 0.89 5.51 10.92
N ALA A 73 1.91 6.33 11.20
CA ALA A 73 2.86 6.80 10.20
C ALA A 73 3.67 5.66 9.56
N LEU A 74 4.14 4.70 10.35
CA LEU A 74 4.84 3.52 9.84
C LEU A 74 3.93 2.60 9.03
N LEU A 75 2.68 2.44 9.47
CA LEU A 75 1.70 1.63 8.75
C LEU A 75 1.36 2.25 7.41
N THR A 76 1.09 3.56 7.34
CA THR A 76 0.78 4.23 6.07
C THR A 76 1.97 4.22 5.12
N THR A 77 3.19 4.48 5.59
CA THR A 77 4.39 4.39 4.73
C THR A 77 4.62 2.97 4.22
N SER A 78 4.42 1.96 5.08
CA SER A 78 4.54 0.56 4.68
C SER A 78 3.49 0.16 3.65
N LEU A 79 2.24 0.60 3.82
CA LEU A 79 1.15 0.37 2.86
C LEU A 79 1.43 1.00 1.50
N ILE A 80 1.93 2.24 1.49
CA ILE A 80 2.32 2.94 0.25
C ILE A 80 3.46 2.19 -0.46
N ALA A 81 4.47 1.75 0.29
CA ALA A 81 5.62 1.03 -0.26
C ALA A 81 5.25 -0.37 -0.78
N THR A 82 4.24 -1.01 -0.18
CA THR A 82 3.78 -2.37 -0.54
C THR A 82 2.49 -2.37 -1.35
N ASN A 83 2.17 -1.27 -2.04
CA ASN A 83 0.92 -1.18 -2.79
C ASN A 83 0.97 -2.07 -4.04
N PRO A 84 0.12 -3.12 -4.15
CA PRO A 84 0.21 -4.12 -5.22
C PRO A 84 -0.21 -3.57 -6.58
N THR A 85 0.45 -4.06 -7.64
CA THR A 85 0.22 -3.70 -9.03
C THR A 85 -0.69 -4.70 -9.76
N LYS A 86 -1.14 -4.35 -10.98
CA LYS A 86 -1.87 -5.28 -11.86
C LYS A 86 -1.00 -6.49 -12.24
N LEU A 87 0.33 -6.30 -12.37
CA LEU A 87 1.26 -7.41 -12.62
C LEU A 87 1.32 -8.37 -11.43
N ASP A 88 1.33 -7.85 -10.20
CA ASP A 88 1.30 -8.67 -8.99
C ASP A 88 -0.01 -9.48 -8.91
N PHE A 89 -1.13 -8.90 -9.35
CA PHE A 89 -2.41 -9.62 -9.45
C PHE A 89 -2.34 -10.79 -10.44
N ILE A 90 -1.79 -10.53 -11.63
CA ILE A 90 -1.62 -11.56 -12.66
C ILE A 90 -0.72 -12.68 -12.13
N ALA A 91 0.44 -12.34 -11.54
CA ALA A 91 1.35 -13.30 -10.97
C ALA A 91 0.69 -14.17 -9.87
N GLN A 92 -0.08 -13.54 -8.98
CA GLN A 92 -0.81 -14.24 -7.93
C GLN A 92 -1.91 -15.15 -8.49
N THR A 93 -2.68 -14.68 -9.49
CA THR A 93 -3.71 -15.46 -10.17
C THR A 93 -3.12 -16.65 -10.91
N THR A 94 -1.97 -16.46 -11.57
CA THR A 94 -1.25 -17.55 -12.23
C THR A 94 -0.74 -18.58 -11.22
N ALA A 95 -0.19 -18.14 -10.08
CA ALA A 95 0.24 -19.05 -9.02
C ALA A 95 -0.93 -19.92 -8.52
N TRP A 96 -2.08 -19.32 -8.22
CA TRP A 96 -3.29 -20.05 -7.82
C TRP A 96 -3.83 -20.97 -8.91
N SER A 97 -3.76 -20.55 -10.18
CA SER A 97 -4.15 -21.38 -11.31
C SER A 97 -3.25 -22.62 -11.44
N ASN A 98 -1.95 -22.49 -11.16
CA ASN A 98 -1.00 -23.61 -11.15
C ASN A 98 -1.30 -24.58 -10.00
N GLU A 99 -1.51 -24.08 -8.78
CA GLU A 99 -1.89 -24.92 -7.63
C GLU A 99 -3.18 -25.69 -7.92
N MET A 100 -4.20 -25.00 -8.43
CA MET A 100 -5.47 -25.64 -8.79
C MET A 100 -5.30 -26.66 -9.92
N ALA A 101 -4.36 -26.45 -10.86
CA ALA A 101 -4.13 -27.37 -11.97
C ALA A 101 -3.62 -28.75 -11.49
N ILE A 102 -2.90 -28.82 -10.37
CA ILE A 102 -2.34 -30.06 -9.80
C ILE A 102 -3.43 -30.96 -9.20
N ILE A 103 -4.49 -30.35 -8.67
CA ILE A 103 -5.58 -31.06 -7.98
C ILE A 103 -6.48 -31.80 -8.99
N SER A 104 -7.03 -32.97 -8.68
CA SER A 104 -8.02 -33.62 -9.57
C SER A 104 -9.35 -32.86 -9.60
N LYS A 105 -10.03 -32.81 -10.75
CA LYS A 105 -11.35 -32.14 -10.90
C LYS A 105 -12.44 -32.68 -9.96
N SER A 106 -12.30 -33.91 -9.45
CA SER A 106 -13.28 -34.50 -8.53
C SER A 106 -13.29 -33.80 -7.16
N ILE A 107 -12.11 -33.45 -6.64
CA ILE A 107 -11.92 -32.94 -5.28
C ILE A 107 -11.80 -31.40 -5.21
N ARG A 108 -11.72 -30.69 -6.35
CA ARG A 108 -11.63 -29.22 -6.37
C ARG A 108 -12.94 -28.57 -5.93
N ASN A 109 -12.81 -27.44 -5.25
CA ASN A 109 -13.93 -26.57 -4.95
C ASN A 109 -14.46 -25.90 -6.22
N HIS A 110 -15.74 -26.10 -6.54
CA HIS A 110 -16.35 -25.54 -7.74
C HIS A 110 -16.42 -24.01 -7.71
N HIS A 111 -16.64 -23.41 -6.54
CA HIS A 111 -16.72 -21.96 -6.39
C HIS A 111 -15.38 -21.28 -6.65
N SER A 112 -14.29 -21.85 -6.13
CA SER A 112 -12.92 -21.36 -6.38
C SER A 112 -12.54 -21.53 -7.85
N GLU A 113 -12.91 -22.65 -8.46
CA GLU A 113 -12.65 -22.92 -9.88
C GLU A 113 -13.41 -21.94 -10.78
N GLU A 114 -14.69 -21.71 -10.53
CA GLU A 114 -15.51 -20.77 -11.29
C GLU A 114 -14.99 -19.33 -11.13
N HIS A 115 -14.61 -18.95 -9.91
CA HIS A 115 -14.02 -17.64 -9.64
C HIS A 115 -12.72 -17.43 -10.44
N LEU A 116 -11.78 -18.38 -10.42
CA LEU A 116 -10.55 -18.29 -11.21
C LEU A 116 -10.83 -18.27 -12.72
N LYS A 117 -11.80 -19.06 -13.21
CA LYS A 117 -12.23 -19.02 -14.61
C LYS A 117 -12.76 -17.64 -14.99
N SER A 118 -13.59 -17.03 -14.12
CA SER A 118 -14.13 -15.69 -14.35
C SER A 118 -13.01 -14.64 -14.41
N ILE A 119 -12.07 -14.67 -13.46
CA ILE A 119 -10.94 -13.72 -13.41
C ILE A 119 -10.06 -13.88 -14.65
N ASN A 120 -9.70 -15.11 -15.02
CA ASN A 120 -8.90 -15.37 -16.22
C ASN A 120 -9.63 -14.92 -17.48
N GLY A 121 -10.95 -15.07 -17.56
CA GLY A 121 -11.77 -14.52 -18.64
C GLY A 121 -11.67 -12.99 -18.73
N LEU A 122 -11.74 -12.29 -17.59
CA LEU A 122 -11.61 -10.84 -17.54
C LEU A 122 -10.19 -10.36 -17.89
N LEU A 123 -9.15 -11.07 -17.43
CA LEU A 123 -7.76 -10.79 -17.77
C LEU A 123 -7.50 -10.96 -19.27
N ASN A 124 -7.99 -12.05 -19.87
CA ASN A 124 -7.82 -12.34 -21.29
C ASN A 124 -8.53 -11.34 -22.19
N GLN A 125 -9.63 -10.74 -21.70
CA GLN A 125 -10.38 -9.69 -22.42
C GLN A 125 -9.81 -8.28 -22.15
N ASP A 126 -8.77 -8.15 -21.34
CA ASP A 126 -8.24 -6.89 -20.80
C ASP A 126 -9.34 -5.98 -20.21
N ARG A 127 -10.24 -6.57 -19.42
CA ARG A 127 -11.38 -5.90 -18.78
C ARG A 127 -11.18 -5.64 -17.29
N LEU A 128 -9.93 -5.62 -16.85
CA LEU A 128 -9.56 -5.38 -15.46
C LEU A 128 -8.70 -4.14 -15.35
N GLU A 129 -9.26 -3.15 -14.66
CA GLU A 129 -8.64 -1.86 -14.40
C GLU A 129 -8.25 -1.75 -12.94
N ARG A 130 -7.06 -1.19 -12.70
CA ARG A 130 -6.54 -0.94 -11.36
C ARG A 130 -6.69 0.54 -11.03
N TYR A 131 -7.37 0.83 -9.93
CA TYR A 131 -7.39 2.16 -9.32
C TYR A 131 -6.44 2.19 -8.12
N ASN A 132 -5.46 3.09 -8.16
CA ASN A 132 -4.50 3.28 -7.07
C ASN A 132 -5.00 4.36 -6.10
N LEU A 133 -5.31 3.97 -4.86
CA LEU A 133 -5.76 4.85 -3.77
C LEU A 133 -4.62 5.18 -2.78
N ILE A 134 -3.36 5.17 -3.24
CA ILE A 134 -2.14 5.46 -2.47
C ILE A 134 -1.78 4.36 -1.46
N PHE A 135 -2.66 4.08 -0.49
CA PHE A 135 -2.45 3.06 0.55
C PHE A 135 -3.06 1.69 0.21
N CYS A 136 -4.02 1.65 -0.72
CA CYS A 136 -4.58 0.42 -1.27
C CYS A 136 -4.78 0.55 -2.78
N SER A 137 -4.98 -0.59 -3.43
CA SER A 137 -5.39 -0.68 -4.83
C SER A 137 -6.74 -1.36 -4.91
N LEU A 138 -7.60 -0.86 -5.79
CA LEU A 138 -8.84 -1.52 -6.17
C LEU A 138 -8.68 -2.11 -7.56
N LEU A 139 -9.24 -3.29 -7.77
CA LEU A 139 -9.33 -3.94 -9.06
C LEU A 139 -10.79 -4.03 -9.45
N VAL A 140 -11.11 -3.39 -10.56
CA VAL A 140 -12.49 -3.16 -11.01
C VAL A 140 -12.65 -3.77 -12.39
N ARG A 141 -13.81 -4.35 -12.62
CA ARG A 141 -14.21 -4.88 -13.92
C ARG A 141 -14.78 -3.77 -14.80
N SER A 142 -14.28 -3.68 -16.04
CA SER A 142 -14.87 -2.86 -17.09
C SER A 142 -15.82 -3.67 -17.98
N ASP A 143 -16.76 -3.00 -18.65
CA ASP A 143 -17.67 -3.66 -19.60
C ASP A 143 -16.99 -3.98 -20.92
N TYR A 144 -16.08 -3.12 -21.34
CA TYR A 144 -15.35 -3.19 -22.59
C TYR A 144 -13.84 -3.10 -22.34
N SER A 145 -13.07 -3.67 -23.27
CA SER A 145 -11.62 -3.45 -23.32
C SER A 145 -11.33 -1.98 -23.65
N PRO A 146 -10.23 -1.39 -23.13
CA PRO A 146 -9.81 -0.03 -23.49
C PRO A 146 -9.57 0.16 -25.00
N GLU A 147 -9.30 -0.92 -25.74
CA GLU A 147 -9.10 -0.88 -27.20
C GLU A 147 -10.42 -0.94 -28.00
N CYS A 148 -11.56 -1.13 -27.32
CA CYS A 148 -12.86 -1.26 -27.98
C CYS A 148 -13.35 0.09 -28.54
N GLN A 149 -13.53 0.16 -29.86
CA GLN A 149 -14.01 1.37 -30.55
C GLN A 149 -15.50 1.35 -30.89
N LEU A 150 -16.29 0.50 -30.24
CA LEU A 150 -17.74 0.49 -30.41
C LEU A 150 -18.35 1.77 -29.82
N TYR A 151 -19.38 2.31 -30.48
CA TYR A 151 -20.09 3.51 -30.00
C TYR A 151 -20.58 3.36 -28.55
N GLN A 152 -21.07 2.18 -28.18
CA GLN A 152 -21.53 1.88 -26.82
C GLN A 152 -20.41 2.00 -25.76
N ALA A 153 -19.16 1.71 -26.14
CA ALA A 153 -18.00 1.81 -25.26
C ALA A 153 -17.46 3.25 -25.16
N GLN A 154 -17.69 4.08 -26.17
CA GLN A 154 -17.23 5.47 -26.22
C GLN A 154 -18.26 6.48 -25.69
N CYS A 155 -19.50 6.05 -25.47
CA CYS A 155 -20.59 6.91 -25.01
C CYS A 155 -20.39 7.29 -23.53
N SER A 156 -20.23 8.58 -23.24
CA SER A 156 -20.05 9.10 -21.87
C SER A 156 -21.24 8.83 -20.94
N PHE A 157 -22.45 8.68 -21.49
CA PHE A 157 -23.64 8.35 -20.70
C PHE A 157 -23.69 6.88 -20.27
N ASN A 158 -22.83 6.03 -20.84
CA ASN A 158 -22.69 4.62 -20.48
C ASN A 158 -21.55 4.39 -19.49
N GLU A 159 -20.83 5.44 -19.07
CA GLU A 159 -19.81 5.33 -18.04
C GLU A 159 -20.46 4.99 -16.69
N PRO A 160 -19.90 4.03 -15.93
CA PRO A 160 -20.46 3.62 -14.68
C PRO A 160 -20.37 4.72 -13.63
N THR A 161 -21.39 4.81 -12.78
CA THR A 161 -21.36 5.74 -11.66
C THR A 161 -20.38 5.24 -10.59
N TYR A 162 -19.77 6.15 -9.81
CA TYR A 162 -18.87 5.77 -8.70
C TYR A 162 -19.49 4.76 -7.72
N PHE A 163 -20.80 4.83 -7.48
CA PHE A 163 -21.51 3.88 -6.63
C PHE A 163 -21.52 2.46 -7.23
N GLU A 164 -21.83 2.35 -8.53
CA GLU A 164 -21.84 1.07 -9.27
C GLU A 164 -20.44 0.44 -9.34
N ILE A 165 -19.41 1.26 -9.49
CA ILE A 165 -18.01 0.82 -9.46
C ILE A 165 -17.70 0.09 -8.14
N ILE A 166 -18.15 0.64 -7.02
CA ILE A 166 -17.86 0.11 -5.68
C ILE A 166 -18.77 -1.08 -5.34
N SER A 167 -20.05 -1.06 -5.72
CA SER A 167 -21.01 -2.08 -5.31
C SER A 167 -20.98 -3.33 -6.19
N GLU A 168 -20.90 -3.18 -7.51
CA GLU A 168 -21.14 -4.27 -8.45
C GLU A 168 -19.89 -4.67 -9.24
N ARG A 169 -18.99 -3.73 -9.49
CA ARG A 169 -17.83 -3.94 -10.37
C ARG A 169 -16.52 -4.20 -9.63
N LEU A 170 -16.53 -4.11 -8.30
CA LEU A 170 -15.37 -4.40 -7.48
C LEU A 170 -15.05 -5.89 -7.52
N VAL A 171 -13.87 -6.22 -8.04
CA VAL A 171 -13.39 -7.61 -8.13
C VAL A 171 -12.52 -7.95 -6.94
N ASP A 172 -11.54 -7.09 -6.63
CA ASP A 172 -10.59 -7.35 -5.54
C ASP A 172 -10.02 -6.05 -4.94
N ILE A 173 -9.56 -6.14 -3.69
CA ILE A 173 -8.88 -5.10 -2.93
C ILE A 173 -7.46 -5.58 -2.61
N GLY A 174 -6.48 -4.79 -3.04
CA GLY A 174 -5.07 -5.03 -2.81
C GLY A 174 -4.48 -4.12 -1.74
N PHE A 175 -3.83 -4.70 -0.74
CA PHE A 175 -3.02 -3.98 0.26
C PHE A 175 -1.99 -4.94 0.88
N PHE A 176 -0.89 -4.42 1.44
CA PHE A 176 0.25 -5.23 1.92
C PHE A 176 0.86 -6.17 0.86
N GLY A 177 0.94 -5.73 -0.39
CA GLY A 177 1.63 -6.45 -1.47
C GLY A 177 0.89 -7.68 -1.98
N ARG A 178 -0.38 -7.86 -1.60
CA ARG A 178 -1.20 -9.00 -2.00
C ARG A 178 -2.62 -8.56 -2.31
N TRP A 179 -3.29 -9.34 -3.14
CA TRP A 179 -4.72 -9.22 -3.39
C TRP A 179 -5.47 -10.19 -2.49
N TRP A 180 -6.47 -9.69 -1.77
CA TRP A 180 -7.07 -10.39 -0.63
C TRP A 180 -8.31 -11.18 -1.02
N GLY A 181 -9.13 -10.67 -1.94
CA GLY A 181 -10.33 -11.32 -2.45
C GLY A 181 -10.01 -12.66 -3.10
N ILE A 182 -9.02 -12.70 -4.00
CA ILE A 182 -8.57 -13.94 -4.62
C ILE A 182 -8.01 -14.93 -3.57
N ASN A 183 -7.21 -14.46 -2.60
CA ASN A 183 -6.68 -15.32 -1.55
C ASN A 183 -7.78 -15.94 -0.70
N TRP A 184 -8.79 -15.16 -0.34
CA TRP A 184 -9.91 -15.67 0.44
C TRP A 184 -10.68 -16.72 -0.36
N LYS A 185 -11.01 -16.44 -1.62
CA LYS A 185 -11.73 -17.39 -2.49
C LYS A 185 -10.92 -18.65 -2.82
N MET A 186 -9.59 -18.60 -2.68
CA MET A 186 -8.68 -19.71 -2.90
C MET A 186 -8.27 -20.42 -1.60
N SER A 187 -8.75 -20.04 -0.42
CA SER A 187 -8.34 -20.65 0.86
C SER A 187 -8.63 -22.15 0.91
N ASP A 188 -9.84 -22.57 0.49
CA ASP A 188 -10.33 -23.94 0.55
C ASP A 188 -10.59 -24.51 -0.86
N TYR A 189 -9.65 -24.26 -1.77
CA TYR A 189 -9.77 -24.64 -3.19
C TYR A 189 -9.67 -26.16 -3.43
N ASP A 190 -9.14 -26.89 -2.46
CA ASP A 190 -8.91 -28.34 -2.46
C ASP A 190 -10.01 -29.15 -1.76
N VAL A 191 -11.05 -28.48 -1.25
CA VAL A 191 -12.19 -29.11 -0.57
C VAL A 191 -13.45 -29.03 -1.44
N ASN A 192 -13.99 -30.18 -1.84
CA ASN A 192 -15.28 -30.26 -2.52
C ASN A 192 -16.40 -30.66 -1.54
N GLU A 193 -17.20 -29.68 -1.12
CA GLU A 193 -18.34 -29.90 -0.21
C GLU A 193 -19.36 -30.91 -0.75
N ASN A 194 -19.51 -31.01 -2.07
CA ASN A 194 -20.47 -31.92 -2.71
C ASN A 194 -20.12 -33.40 -2.51
N GLU A 195 -18.86 -33.73 -2.22
CA GLU A 195 -18.46 -35.11 -1.94
C GLU A 195 -19.03 -35.58 -0.60
N PHE A 196 -19.06 -34.70 0.40
CA PHE A 196 -19.57 -35.01 1.74
C PHE A 196 -21.09 -35.12 1.79
N LEU A 197 -21.80 -34.35 0.93
CA LEU A 197 -23.26 -34.39 0.84
C LEU A 197 -23.80 -35.67 0.18
N LYS A 198 -23.00 -36.37 -0.62
CA LYS A 198 -23.39 -37.63 -1.28
C LYS A 198 -23.20 -38.87 -0.40
N GLY A 199 -22.57 -38.72 0.77
CA GLY A 199 -22.26 -39.80 1.71
C GLY A 199 -23.30 -40.01 2.83
N ILE A 200 -24.43 -39.28 2.79
CA ILE A 200 -25.61 -39.43 3.65
C ILE A 200 -26.75 -40.00 2.81
#